data_AF-A0A969W1A8-F1
#
_entry.id   AF-A0A969W1A8-F1
#
_cell.length_a   1.000
_cell.length_b   1.000
_cell.length_c   1.000
_cell.angle_alpha   90.00
_cell.angle_beta   90.00
_cell.angle_gamma   90.00
#
_symmetry.space_group_name_H-M   'P 1'
#
loop_
_entity.id
_entity.type
_entity.pdbx_description
1 polymer ?
#
loop_
_entity_poly.entity_id
_entity_poly.type
_entity_poly.pdbx_seq_one_letter_code
_entity_poly.pdbx_strand_id
1 'polypeptide(L)'
;MARFFGRYLIWVILAIAPTIVYPPDLLWAENIQAAQPKVCASQLEVEINQIAQMPNLRASRLGVFVTPLSESPKALVNLDGDKYFIPASNAKLLTTAAALRLLGLNYHIRTTLNATQPIAAEGEIMGGLWVVGSGDPSFTTDALKTLVKQLVQKGVKRIRGGIYAMPQFRSSGLGMGWEWQDLQEYYGAIAHALTINGNVLDWTNSPLPGRAADRFQLG
;
A
#
# COMPACT_ATOMS: atom_id res chain seq x y z
N MET A 1 -26.05 -28.82 -34.45
CA MET A 1 -24.60 -28.79 -34.13
C MET A 1 -24.08 -27.41 -34.49
N ALA A 2 -24.07 -26.47 -33.55
CA ALA A 2 -23.44 -25.16 -33.69
C ALA A 2 -23.13 -24.66 -32.28
N ARG A 3 -21.83 -24.68 -31.94
CA ARG A 3 -21.27 -24.20 -30.67
C ARG A 3 -21.08 -22.69 -30.77
N PHE A 4 -21.68 -21.92 -29.88
CA PHE A 4 -21.28 -20.53 -29.63
C PHE A 4 -20.51 -20.48 -28.30
N PHE A 5 -19.22 -20.18 -28.40
CA PHE A 5 -18.35 -19.88 -27.25
C PHE A 5 -18.57 -18.40 -26.86
N GLY A 6 -19.22 -18.17 -25.71
CA GLY A 6 -19.26 -16.85 -25.07
C GLY A 6 -18.07 -16.70 -24.14
N ARG A 7 -17.06 -15.92 -24.55
CA ARG A 7 -15.94 -15.48 -23.71
C ARG A 7 -16.47 -14.42 -22.74
N TYR A 8 -16.47 -14.70 -21.44
CA TYR A 8 -16.63 -13.65 -20.43
C TYR A 8 -15.26 -13.10 -20.04
N LEU A 9 -15.07 -11.80 -20.29
CA LEU A 9 -13.95 -11.02 -19.77
C LEU A 9 -14.07 -10.98 -18.24
N ILE A 10 -13.07 -11.52 -17.56
CA ILE A 10 -12.85 -11.28 -16.14
C ILE A 10 -12.13 -9.93 -16.03
N TRP A 11 -12.77 -8.93 -15.42
CA TRP A 11 -12.06 -7.74 -14.95
C TRP A 11 -11.51 -8.04 -13.56
N VAL A 12 -10.24 -8.43 -13.50
CA VAL A 12 -9.42 -8.31 -12.28
C VAL A 12 -8.89 -6.88 -12.30
N ILE A 13 -9.32 -6.03 -11.37
CA ILE A 13 -8.62 -4.78 -11.11
C ILE A 13 -7.33 -5.16 -10.36
N LEU A 14 -6.30 -5.44 -11.16
CA LEU A 14 -4.93 -5.57 -10.73
C LEU A 14 -4.40 -4.15 -10.58
N ALA A 15 -4.20 -3.67 -9.36
CA ALA A 15 -3.48 -2.42 -9.12
C ALA A 15 -1.98 -2.69 -9.36
N ILE A 16 -1.58 -2.72 -10.64
CA ILE A 16 -0.18 -2.52 -11.01
C ILE A 16 0.04 -1.01 -10.89
N ALA A 17 1.00 -0.59 -10.08
CA ALA A 17 1.52 0.78 -10.16
C ALA A 17 2.79 0.78 -11.01
N PRO A 18 2.71 0.86 -12.36
CA PRO A 18 3.85 1.33 -13.12
C PRO A 18 3.95 2.84 -12.90
N THR A 19 5.16 3.32 -12.63
CA THR A 19 5.49 4.74 -12.69
C THR A 19 5.25 5.25 -14.10
N ILE A 20 4.05 5.78 -14.35
CA ILE A 20 3.74 6.57 -15.54
C ILE A 20 4.22 7.99 -15.24
N VAL A 21 5.28 8.42 -15.94
CA VAL A 21 5.62 9.84 -16.05
C VAL A 21 4.51 10.48 -16.89
N TYR A 22 3.61 11.21 -16.24
CA TYR A 22 2.58 11.97 -16.95
C TYR A 22 3.24 13.20 -17.63
N PRO A 23 3.11 13.39 -18.95
CA PRO A 23 3.38 14.68 -19.56
C PRO A 23 2.40 15.73 -18.96
N PRO A 24 2.82 16.99 -18.79
CA PRO A 24 2.05 18.04 -18.08
C PRO A 24 0.73 18.45 -18.76
N ASP A 25 0.34 17.79 -19.85
CA ASP A 25 -0.77 18.18 -20.71
C ASP A 25 -1.97 17.21 -20.62
N LEU A 26 -1.84 16.11 -19.85
CA LEU A 26 -2.92 15.17 -19.57
C LEU A 26 -3.71 15.60 -18.32
N LEU A 27 -4.33 16.77 -18.41
CA LEU A 27 -5.49 17.11 -17.60
C LEU A 27 -6.62 16.17 -18.04
N TRP A 28 -7.04 15.29 -17.15
CA TRP A 28 -8.25 14.46 -17.26
C TRP A 28 -9.49 15.35 -17.18
N ALA A 29 -9.67 16.18 -18.21
CA ALA A 29 -10.95 16.71 -18.60
C ALA A 29 -11.38 15.95 -19.87
N GLU A 30 -11.50 14.62 -19.77
CA GLU A 30 -12.48 13.97 -20.62
C GLU A 30 -13.83 14.56 -20.20
N ASN A 31 -14.46 15.27 -21.12
CA ASN A 31 -15.87 15.61 -21.05
C ASN A 31 -16.65 14.30 -20.96
N ILE A 32 -16.77 13.73 -19.75
CA ILE A 32 -17.76 12.72 -19.43
C ILE A 32 -19.08 13.47 -19.29
N GLN A 33 -19.58 13.99 -20.41
CA GLN A 33 -21.02 14.14 -20.59
C GLN A 33 -21.59 12.77 -20.99
N ALA A 34 -21.25 11.72 -20.21
CA ALA A 34 -22.14 10.59 -20.15
C ALA A 34 -23.46 11.17 -19.65
N ALA A 35 -24.53 10.99 -20.41
CA ALA A 35 -25.87 11.20 -19.89
C ALA A 35 -25.97 10.28 -18.67
N GLN A 36 -25.70 10.83 -17.49
CA GLN A 36 -25.90 10.14 -16.22
C GLN A 36 -27.37 9.75 -16.28
N PRO A 37 -27.73 8.45 -16.36
CA PRO A 37 -29.12 8.10 -16.12
C PRO A 37 -29.45 8.76 -14.79
N LYS A 38 -30.44 9.65 -14.79
CA LYS A 38 -30.94 10.23 -13.55
C LYS A 38 -31.56 9.07 -12.80
N VAL A 39 -30.75 8.36 -12.01
CA VAL A 39 -31.23 7.32 -11.11
C VAL A 39 -32.10 8.07 -10.11
N CYS A 40 -33.40 7.87 -10.22
CA CYS A 40 -34.34 8.52 -9.33
C CYS A 40 -34.12 7.92 -7.94
N ALA A 41 -33.86 8.75 -6.93
CA ALA A 41 -33.56 8.26 -5.58
C ALA A 41 -34.66 7.32 -5.04
N SER A 42 -35.91 7.51 -5.48
CA SER A 42 -37.05 6.64 -5.14
C SER A 42 -37.02 5.25 -5.78
N GLN A 43 -36.23 5.05 -6.84
CA GLN A 43 -36.10 3.78 -7.55
C GLN A 43 -34.85 3.00 -7.12
N LEU A 44 -33.90 3.66 -6.46
CA LEU A 44 -32.59 3.12 -6.13
C LEU A 44 -32.67 1.82 -5.32
N GLU A 45 -33.56 1.75 -4.33
CA GLU A 45 -33.74 0.54 -3.51
C GLU A 45 -34.26 -0.64 -4.35
N VAL A 46 -35.21 -0.37 -5.27
CA VAL A 46 -35.77 -1.40 -6.16
C VAL A 46 -34.69 -1.94 -7.10
N GLU A 47 -33.90 -1.07 -7.71
CA GLU A 47 -32.82 -1.45 -8.63
C GLU A 47 -31.74 -2.28 -7.91
N ILE A 48 -31.33 -1.86 -6.70
CA ILE A 48 -30.34 -2.60 -5.90
C ILE A 48 -30.88 -3.96 -5.48
N ASN A 49 -32.15 -4.06 -5.10
CA ASN A 49 -32.77 -5.35 -4.77
C ASN A 49 -32.85 -6.29 -5.98
N GLN A 50 -33.10 -5.76 -7.19
CA GLN A 50 -33.06 -6.56 -8.42
C GLN A 50 -31.65 -7.09 -8.71
N ILE A 51 -30.62 -6.26 -8.53
CA ILE A 51 -29.23 -6.68 -8.68
C ILE A 51 -28.88 -7.76 -7.65
N ALA A 52 -29.26 -7.55 -6.38
CA ALA A 52 -29.00 -8.49 -5.29
C ALA A 52 -29.60 -9.89 -5.53
N GLN A 53 -30.68 -9.97 -6.33
CA GLN A 53 -31.36 -11.22 -6.68
C GLN A 53 -30.85 -11.86 -7.98
N MET A 54 -29.85 -11.28 -8.66
CA MET A 54 -29.33 -11.84 -9.90
C MET A 54 -28.74 -13.25 -9.65
N PRO A 55 -28.92 -14.21 -10.58
CA PRO A 55 -28.50 -15.60 -10.39
C PRO A 55 -27.01 -15.79 -10.04
N ASN A 56 -26.13 -14.91 -10.54
CA ASN A 56 -24.70 -14.93 -10.27
C ASN A 56 -24.32 -14.47 -8.86
N LEU A 57 -25.22 -13.81 -8.13
CA LEU A 57 -25.02 -13.38 -6.74
C LEU A 57 -25.73 -14.27 -5.71
N ARG A 58 -26.42 -15.33 -6.15
CA ARG A 58 -27.26 -16.17 -5.29
C ARG A 58 -26.53 -16.81 -4.11
N ALA A 59 -25.24 -17.11 -4.26
CA ALA A 59 -24.40 -17.70 -3.21
C ALA A 59 -23.69 -16.64 -2.33
N SER A 60 -23.83 -15.36 -2.68
CA SER A 60 -23.15 -14.25 -2.01
C SER A 60 -24.08 -13.59 -1.00
N ARG A 61 -23.49 -13.00 0.03
CA ARG A 61 -24.18 -12.04 0.89
C ARG A 61 -23.80 -10.63 0.45
N LEU A 62 -24.78 -9.79 0.18
CA LEU A 62 -24.58 -8.39 -0.20
C LEU A 62 -25.08 -7.47 0.91
N GLY A 63 -24.24 -6.52 1.30
CA GLY A 63 -24.63 -5.39 2.15
C GLY A 63 -24.52 -4.10 1.35
N VAL A 64 -25.57 -3.29 1.32
CA VAL A 64 -25.59 -1.99 0.66
C VAL A 64 -26.27 -0.96 1.56
N PHE A 65 -25.53 0.10 1.87
CA PHE A 65 -26.06 1.24 2.60
C PHE A 65 -25.75 2.52 1.83
N VAL A 66 -26.79 3.27 1.46
CA VAL A 66 -26.65 4.52 0.72
C VAL A 66 -27.37 5.61 1.48
N THR A 67 -26.68 6.72 1.74
CA THR A 67 -27.24 7.88 2.43
C THR A 67 -26.67 9.17 1.84
N PRO A 68 -27.46 10.25 1.75
CA PRO A 68 -26.91 11.56 1.42
C PRO A 68 -25.96 12.04 2.51
N LEU A 69 -25.02 12.92 2.12
CA LEU A 69 -24.21 13.70 3.04
C LEU A 69 -25.02 14.94 3.46
N SER A 70 -25.78 14.85 4.55
CA SER A 70 -26.58 15.95 5.11
C SER A 70 -26.56 15.93 6.64
N GLU A 71 -27.02 17.01 7.28
CA GLU A 71 -27.08 17.11 8.75
C GLU A 71 -28.06 16.10 9.39
N SER A 72 -29.07 15.66 8.64
CA SER A 72 -30.05 14.66 9.07
C SER A 72 -30.19 13.60 7.98
N PRO A 73 -29.20 12.71 7.85
CA PRO A 73 -29.15 11.74 6.78
C PRO A 73 -30.24 10.69 6.96
N LYS A 74 -31.07 10.50 5.93
CA LYS A 74 -32.00 9.38 5.82
C LYS A 74 -31.47 8.42 4.77
N ALA A 75 -31.31 7.15 5.13
CA ALA A 75 -30.88 6.13 4.19
C ALA A 75 -31.82 6.09 2.98
N LEU A 76 -31.24 6.12 1.78
CA LEU A 76 -31.91 5.89 0.50
C LEU A 76 -32.02 4.39 0.23
N VAL A 77 -31.04 3.62 0.69
CA VAL A 77 -31.03 2.15 0.65
C VAL A 77 -30.40 1.62 1.93
N ASN A 78 -31.00 0.57 2.47
CA ASN A 78 -30.42 -0.22 3.55
C ASN A 78 -30.72 -1.71 3.34
N LEU A 79 -29.84 -2.38 2.59
CA LEU A 79 -29.83 -3.83 2.43
C LEU A 79 -28.76 -4.40 3.35
N ASP A 80 -29.15 -5.11 4.41
CA ASP A 80 -28.24 -5.76 5.36
C ASP A 80 -27.14 -4.82 5.95
N GLY A 81 -27.40 -3.50 6.01
CA GLY A 81 -26.40 -2.51 6.42
C GLY A 81 -25.95 -2.60 7.89
N ASP A 82 -26.68 -3.34 8.72
CA ASP A 82 -26.39 -3.60 10.13
C ASP A 82 -25.66 -4.94 10.36
N LYS A 83 -25.27 -5.65 9.30
CA LYS A 83 -24.67 -6.99 9.36
C LYS A 83 -23.16 -6.94 9.20
N TYR A 84 -22.47 -7.93 9.77
CA TYR A 84 -21.02 -8.05 9.65
C TYR A 84 -20.61 -8.67 8.30
N PHE A 85 -19.55 -8.11 7.71
CA PHE A 85 -18.92 -8.55 6.48
C PHE A 85 -17.39 -8.55 6.64
N ILE A 86 -16.68 -9.32 5.80
CA ILE A 86 -15.23 -9.19 5.65
C ILE A 86 -14.98 -7.94 4.79
N PRO A 87 -14.40 -6.86 5.34
CA PRO A 87 -14.30 -5.60 4.60
C PRO A 87 -13.20 -5.60 3.53
N ALA A 88 -12.32 -6.61 3.53
CA ALA A 88 -11.10 -6.61 2.73
C ALA A 88 -10.36 -5.26 2.87
N SER A 89 -9.89 -4.67 1.76
CA SER A 89 -9.21 -3.38 1.76
C SER A 89 -10.07 -2.20 2.23
N ASN A 90 -11.39 -2.32 2.39
CA ASN A 90 -12.21 -1.24 2.95
C ASN A 90 -11.88 -0.97 4.43
N ALA A 91 -11.23 -1.92 5.14
CA ALA A 91 -10.69 -1.68 6.48
C ALA A 91 -9.73 -0.48 6.52
N LYS A 92 -9.06 -0.15 5.41
CA LYS A 92 -8.16 0.99 5.30
C LYS A 92 -8.86 2.34 5.52
N LEU A 93 -10.17 2.44 5.30
CA LEU A 93 -10.93 3.67 5.59
C LEU A 93 -10.89 3.99 7.10
N LEU A 94 -11.15 2.99 7.94
CA LEU A 94 -11.13 3.16 9.40
C LEU A 94 -9.71 3.39 9.92
N THR A 95 -8.73 2.63 9.45
CA THR A 95 -7.34 2.79 9.87
C THR A 95 -6.80 4.17 9.47
N THR A 96 -7.10 4.65 8.27
CA THR A 96 -6.72 6.00 7.82
C THR A 96 -7.38 7.08 8.66
N ALA A 97 -8.69 6.97 8.94
CA ALA A 97 -9.39 7.93 9.79
C ALA A 97 -8.80 7.97 11.22
N ALA A 98 -8.47 6.82 11.79
CA ALA A 98 -7.82 6.72 13.10
C ALA A 98 -6.42 7.36 13.08
N ALA A 99 -5.61 7.08 12.06
CA ALA A 99 -4.29 7.67 11.90
C ALA A 99 -4.36 9.21 11.79
N LEU A 100 -5.27 9.72 10.94
CA LEU A 100 -5.48 11.16 10.78
C LEU A 100 -5.94 11.83 12.08
N ARG A 101 -6.81 11.17 12.85
CA ARG A 101 -7.30 11.69 14.14
C ARG A 101 -6.21 11.71 15.22
N LEU A 102 -5.39 10.67 15.28
CA LEU A 102 -4.39 10.50 16.36
C LEU A 102 -3.08 11.25 16.07
N LEU A 103 -2.64 11.24 14.82
CA LEU A 103 -1.35 11.81 14.42
C LEU A 103 -1.50 13.23 13.86
N GLY A 104 -2.64 13.52 13.22
CA GLY A 104 -2.87 14.76 12.49
C GLY A 104 -2.33 14.71 11.05
N LEU A 105 -2.81 15.64 10.23
CA LEU A 105 -2.47 15.72 8.79
C LEU A 105 -1.00 16.02 8.50
N ASN A 106 -0.30 16.66 9.43
CA ASN A 106 1.08 17.13 9.26
C ASN A 106 2.11 16.23 9.98
N TYR A 107 1.71 15.03 10.41
CA TYR A 107 2.62 14.13 11.08
C TYR A 107 3.61 13.52 10.10
N HIS A 108 4.89 13.57 10.45
CA HIS A 108 5.96 12.94 9.68
C HIS A 108 6.65 11.89 10.54
N ILE A 109 6.64 10.65 10.08
CA ILE A 109 7.43 9.58 10.68
C ILE A 109 8.89 9.81 10.29
N ARG A 110 9.81 9.73 11.26
CA ARG A 110 11.22 10.05 11.04
C ARG A 110 12.10 8.82 11.19
N THR A 111 13.02 8.68 10.25
CA THR A 111 14.19 7.81 10.35
C THR A 111 15.43 8.69 10.58
N THR A 112 16.22 8.39 11.59
CA THR A 112 17.35 9.25 12.02
C THR A 112 18.64 8.47 12.18
N LEU A 113 19.78 9.18 12.13
CA LEU A 113 21.10 8.64 12.41
C LEU A 113 21.61 9.22 13.73
N ASN A 114 21.82 8.36 14.73
CA ASN A 114 22.25 8.76 16.07
C ASN A 114 23.63 8.20 16.38
N ALA A 115 24.62 9.08 16.55
CA ALA A 115 25.95 8.69 16.99
C ALA A 115 25.96 8.50 18.52
N THR A 116 26.63 7.46 19.00
CA THR A 116 26.81 7.22 20.45
C THR A 116 27.81 8.18 21.09
N GLN A 117 28.66 8.82 20.28
CA GLN A 117 29.62 9.82 20.70
C GLN A 117 29.66 10.97 19.67
N PRO A 118 30.08 12.18 20.09
CA PRO A 118 30.31 13.28 19.16
C PRO A 118 31.33 12.95 18.06
N ILE A 119 31.26 13.68 16.96
CA ILE A 119 32.23 13.58 15.87
C ILE A 119 33.56 14.19 16.35
N ALA A 120 34.64 13.41 16.31
CA ALA A 120 35.98 13.86 16.65
C ALA A 120 36.48 14.89 15.62
N ALA A 121 37.51 15.68 16.00
CA ALA A 121 38.06 16.76 15.15
C ALA A 121 38.55 16.25 13.79
N GLU A 122 39.04 15.01 13.74
CA GLU A 122 39.52 14.35 12.53
C GLU A 122 38.38 13.85 11.62
N GLY A 123 37.13 13.93 12.08
CA GLY A 123 35.94 13.44 11.40
C GLY A 123 35.56 12.01 11.78
N GLU A 124 35.98 11.52 12.94
CA GLU A 124 35.73 10.13 13.35
C GLU A 124 34.60 10.02 14.38
N ILE A 125 33.70 9.07 14.17
CA ILE A 125 32.79 8.61 15.23
C ILE A 125 33.48 7.40 15.89
N MET A 126 34.00 7.60 17.10
CA MET A 126 34.72 6.55 17.84
C MET A 126 33.78 5.44 18.33
N GLY A 127 32.53 5.78 18.66
CA GLY A 127 31.49 4.83 19.02
C GLY A 127 30.72 4.28 17.81
N GLY A 128 29.56 3.67 18.08
CA GLY A 128 28.61 3.20 17.07
C GLY A 128 27.69 4.29 16.52
N LEU A 129 27.13 4.02 15.34
CA LEU A 129 26.07 4.79 14.69
C LEU A 129 24.78 3.97 14.63
N TRP A 130 23.68 4.52 15.14
CA TRP A 130 22.37 3.88 15.12
C TRP A 130 21.50 4.46 14.02
N VAL A 131 20.93 3.59 13.19
CA VAL A 131 19.82 3.90 12.29
C VAL A 131 18.53 3.68 13.06
N VAL A 132 17.89 4.76 13.47
CA VAL A 132 16.68 4.72 14.30
C VAL A 132 15.45 4.77 13.40
N GLY A 133 14.72 3.67 13.32
CA GLY A 133 13.49 3.54 12.52
C GLY A 133 12.24 3.67 13.38
N SER A 134 11.32 4.55 12.96
CA SER A 134 10.06 4.82 13.68
C SER A 134 8.82 4.37 12.92
N GLY A 135 8.99 3.53 11.89
CA GLY A 135 7.92 2.96 11.07
C GLY A 135 7.55 3.77 9.83
N ASP A 136 8.49 4.54 9.25
CA ASP A 136 8.23 5.31 8.03
C ASP A 136 8.08 4.34 6.83
N PRO A 137 6.87 4.15 6.28
CA PRO A 137 6.65 3.22 5.18
C PRO A 137 7.18 3.78 3.85
N SER A 138 7.54 5.07 3.79
CA SER A 138 8.07 5.75 2.61
C SER A 138 9.59 5.79 2.56
N PHE A 139 10.28 5.21 3.54
CA PHE A 139 11.74 5.26 3.60
C PHE A 139 12.37 4.42 2.48
N THR A 140 13.13 5.07 1.60
CA THR A 140 13.75 4.45 0.42
C THR A 140 15.28 4.39 0.52
N THR A 141 15.90 3.62 -0.38
CA THR A 141 17.35 3.64 -0.58
C THR A 141 17.88 5.06 -0.86
N ASP A 142 17.13 5.90 -1.58
CA ASP A 142 17.56 7.27 -1.87
C ASP A 142 17.42 8.20 -0.67
N ALA A 143 16.40 8.00 0.18
CA ALA A 143 16.31 8.67 1.48
C ALA A 143 17.49 8.27 2.39
N LEU A 144 17.89 7.00 2.39
CA LEU A 144 19.07 6.53 3.11
C LEU A 144 20.36 7.18 2.58
N LYS A 145 20.57 7.23 1.25
CA LYS A 145 21.70 7.94 0.65
C LYS A 145 21.72 9.41 1.07
N THR A 146 20.55 10.04 1.17
CA THR A 146 20.41 11.43 1.62
C THR A 146 20.83 11.60 3.08
N LEU A 147 20.41 10.70 3.98
CA LEU A 147 20.88 10.69 5.37
C LEU A 147 22.41 10.51 5.46
N VAL A 148 22.98 9.63 4.65
CA VAL A 148 24.45 9.45 4.59
C VAL A 148 25.15 10.70 4.09
N LYS A 149 24.62 11.38 3.06
CA LYS A 149 25.16 12.66 2.58
C LYS A 149 25.13 13.73 3.68
N GLN A 150 24.05 13.82 4.45
CA GLN A 150 23.97 14.74 5.59
C GLN A 150 25.00 14.41 6.67
N LEU A 151 25.28 13.13 6.91
CA LEU A 151 26.32 12.68 7.85
C LEU A 151 27.72 13.13 7.39
N VAL A 152 28.04 12.97 6.10
CA VAL A 152 29.31 13.43 5.52
C VAL A 152 29.42 14.95 5.58
N GLN A 153 28.34 15.70 5.30
CA GLN A 153 28.30 17.17 5.42
C GLN A 153 28.55 17.65 6.86
N LYS A 154 28.23 16.82 7.87
CA LYS A 154 28.56 17.10 9.27
C LYS A 154 30.04 16.81 9.62
N GLY A 155 30.87 16.45 8.63
CA GLY A 155 32.31 16.24 8.81
C GLY A 155 32.70 14.80 9.12
N VAL A 156 31.77 13.84 9.08
CA VAL A 156 32.09 12.43 9.33
C VAL A 156 32.83 11.85 8.13
N LYS A 157 34.02 11.30 8.39
CA LYS A 157 34.90 10.60 7.46
C LYS A 157 35.01 9.11 7.77
N ARG A 158 34.91 8.74 9.05
CA ARG A 158 35.04 7.35 9.50
C ARG A 158 34.15 7.04 10.70
N ILE A 159 33.58 5.85 10.71
CA ILE A 159 32.90 5.25 11.87
C ILE A 159 33.80 4.11 12.35
N ARG A 160 34.28 4.17 13.59
CA ARG A 160 35.15 3.12 14.16
C ARG A 160 34.38 2.05 14.92
N GLY A 161 33.22 2.39 15.47
CA GLY A 161 32.28 1.40 15.99
C GLY A 161 31.48 0.71 14.88
N GLY A 162 30.39 0.06 15.26
CA GLY A 162 29.45 -0.55 14.31
C GLY A 162 28.35 0.40 13.83
N ILE A 163 27.63 -0.05 12.80
CA ILE A 163 26.34 0.52 12.38
C ILE A 163 25.25 -0.44 12.86
N TYR A 164 24.26 0.09 13.56
CA TYR A 164 23.25 -0.71 14.24
C TYR A 164 21.84 -0.25 13.89
N ALA A 165 20.89 -1.17 13.78
CA ALA A 165 19.48 -0.85 13.60
C ALA A 165 18.78 -0.71 14.97
N MET A 166 18.05 0.39 15.16
CA MET A 166 17.23 0.64 16.35
C MET A 166 15.75 0.81 15.96
N PRO A 167 14.95 -0.26 15.96
CA PRO A 167 13.51 -0.15 15.77
C PRO A 167 12.83 0.43 17.02
N GLN A 168 12.03 1.50 16.87
CA GLN A 168 11.31 2.15 17.98
C GLN A 168 10.11 1.34 18.50
N PHE A 169 9.64 0.37 17.73
CA PHE A 169 8.65 -0.60 18.17
C PHE A 169 9.02 -1.99 17.66
N ARG A 170 8.55 -3.01 18.39
CA ARG A 170 8.70 -4.41 18.02
C ARG A 170 7.32 -5.01 17.79
N SER A 171 7.17 -5.71 16.67
CA SER A 171 5.97 -6.43 16.28
C SER A 171 6.40 -7.64 15.45
N SER A 172 5.57 -8.68 15.37
CA SER A 172 5.77 -9.72 14.37
C SER A 172 5.66 -9.17 12.96
N GLY A 173 4.93 -8.05 12.78
CA GLY A 173 4.68 -7.43 11.49
C GLY A 173 3.75 -8.22 10.57
N LEU A 174 3.27 -9.38 11.03
CA LEU A 174 2.37 -10.28 10.30
C LEU A 174 0.92 -9.83 10.48
N GLY A 175 0.16 -9.81 9.39
CA GLY A 175 -1.27 -9.61 9.44
C GLY A 175 -2.00 -10.80 10.09
N MET A 176 -2.98 -10.49 10.93
CA MET A 176 -3.84 -11.54 11.51
C MET A 176 -4.65 -12.19 10.38
N GLY A 177 -4.54 -13.52 10.26
CA GLY A 177 -5.26 -14.30 9.26
C GLY A 177 -4.62 -14.32 7.87
N TRP A 178 -3.39 -13.83 7.72
CA TRP A 178 -2.62 -14.01 6.48
C TRP A 178 -2.30 -15.47 6.21
N GLU A 179 -2.36 -15.85 4.94
CA GLU A 179 -1.94 -17.17 4.49
C GLU A 179 -0.43 -17.23 4.30
N TRP A 180 0.14 -18.43 4.34
CA TRP A 180 1.59 -18.61 4.17
C TRP A 180 2.08 -18.13 2.80
N GLN A 181 1.25 -18.28 1.77
CA GLN A 181 1.53 -17.87 0.41
C GLN A 181 1.59 -16.36 0.27
N ASP A 182 0.80 -15.60 1.05
CA ASP A 182 0.79 -14.14 1.01
C ASP A 182 2.16 -13.55 1.35
N LEU A 183 2.95 -14.23 2.19
CA LEU A 183 4.27 -13.75 2.64
C LEU A 183 5.32 -13.68 1.51
N GLN A 184 5.04 -14.29 0.36
CA GLN A 184 5.88 -14.22 -0.84
C GLN A 184 5.51 -13.04 -1.73
N GLU A 185 4.38 -12.39 -1.46
CA GLU A 185 3.82 -11.32 -2.26
C GLU A 185 4.10 -9.95 -1.64
N TYR A 186 4.17 -8.91 -2.47
CA TYR A 186 4.48 -7.56 -2.02
C TYR A 186 3.47 -7.02 -0.99
N TYR A 187 2.21 -7.43 -1.07
CA TYR A 187 1.15 -6.99 -0.14
C TYR A 187 1.18 -7.74 1.20
N GLY A 188 1.93 -8.85 1.28
CA GLY A 188 2.22 -9.60 2.50
C GLY A 188 3.60 -9.29 3.09
N ALA A 189 4.26 -8.22 2.63
CA ALA A 189 5.53 -7.77 3.17
C ALA A 189 5.40 -7.46 4.67
N ILE A 190 6.33 -8.02 5.47
CA ILE A 190 6.30 -7.88 6.93
C ILE A 190 6.48 -6.41 7.32
N ALA A 191 5.55 -5.88 8.11
CA ALA A 191 5.62 -4.50 8.61
C ALA A 191 6.62 -4.38 9.77
N HIS A 192 7.59 -3.48 9.65
CA HIS A 192 8.65 -3.30 10.65
C HIS A 192 8.97 -1.82 10.90
N ALA A 193 9.43 -1.47 12.11
CA ALA A 193 9.75 -0.09 12.48
C ALA A 193 10.92 0.51 11.66
N LEU A 194 11.77 -0.37 11.12
CA LEU A 194 12.80 0.01 10.17
C LEU A 194 12.63 -0.85 8.93
N THR A 195 12.07 -0.27 7.87
CA THR A 195 11.90 -0.86 6.56
C THR A 195 12.55 0.02 5.50
N ILE A 196 13.03 -0.57 4.41
CA ILE A 196 13.57 0.14 3.24
C ILE A 196 12.83 -0.38 2.02
N ASN A 197 12.38 0.52 1.15
CA ASN A 197 11.66 0.20 -0.10
C ASN A 197 10.45 -0.73 0.13
N GLY A 198 9.66 -0.44 1.16
CA GLY A 198 8.47 -1.22 1.48
C GLY A 198 8.73 -2.67 1.91
N ASN A 199 9.99 -3.03 2.22
CA ASN A 199 10.42 -4.41 2.47
C ASN A 199 10.22 -5.35 1.26
N VAL A 200 10.36 -4.80 0.05
CA VAL A 200 10.21 -5.53 -1.21
C VAL A 200 11.50 -5.44 -2.02
N LEU A 201 11.84 -6.52 -2.70
CA LEU A 201 12.93 -6.59 -3.66
C LEU A 201 12.38 -6.98 -5.01
N ASP A 202 12.59 -6.12 -6.00
CA ASP A 202 12.28 -6.45 -7.39
C ASP A 202 13.39 -7.31 -7.99
N TRP A 203 13.01 -8.44 -8.58
CA TRP A 203 13.93 -9.31 -9.31
C TRP A 203 13.41 -9.52 -10.74
N THR A 204 14.28 -9.33 -11.72
CA THR A 204 14.01 -9.65 -13.13
C THR A 204 14.86 -10.83 -13.55
N ASN A 205 14.23 -11.86 -14.12
CA ASN A 205 14.93 -12.96 -14.75
C ASN A 205 14.89 -12.81 -16.28
N SER A 206 16.07 -12.69 -16.89
CA SER A 206 16.21 -12.58 -18.34
C SER A 206 17.04 -13.75 -18.86
N PRO A 207 16.54 -14.54 -19.83
CA PRO A 207 17.34 -15.60 -20.43
C PRO A 207 18.54 -15.00 -21.17
N LEU A 208 19.71 -15.64 -21.04
CA LEU A 208 20.90 -15.23 -21.79
C LEU A 208 20.71 -15.58 -23.28
N PRO A 209 21.05 -14.66 -24.21
CA PRO A 209 20.99 -14.97 -25.64
C PRO A 209 21.92 -16.15 -25.99
N GLY A 210 21.39 -17.15 -26.71
CA GLY A 210 22.20 -18.21 -27.33
C GLY A 210 22.62 -19.37 -26.41
N ARG A 211 22.15 -19.45 -25.16
CA ARG A 211 22.27 -20.67 -24.33
C ARG A 211 20.90 -21.32 -24.17
N ALA A 212 20.79 -22.60 -24.55
CA ALA A 212 19.71 -23.45 -24.06
C ALA A 212 19.71 -23.40 -22.53
N ALA A 213 18.54 -23.46 -21.90
CA ALA A 213 18.34 -23.23 -20.46
C ALA A 213 19.13 -24.23 -19.60
N ASP A 214 20.40 -23.93 -19.35
CA ASP A 214 21.24 -24.70 -18.44
C ASP A 214 21.05 -24.18 -17.01
N ARG A 215 20.57 -25.10 -16.16
CA ARG A 215 20.50 -25.10 -14.69
C ARG A 215 20.76 -23.77 -13.98
N PHE A 216 19.73 -23.32 -13.25
CA PHE A 216 19.86 -22.38 -12.14
C PHE A 216 20.90 -22.87 -11.13
N GLN A 217 21.94 -22.07 -10.90
CA GLN A 217 22.78 -22.12 -9.70
C GLN A 217 22.53 -20.83 -8.91
N LEU A 218 22.06 -20.98 -7.67
CA LEU A 218 22.00 -19.88 -6.70
C LEU A 218 23.37 -19.81 -6.01
N GLY A 219 23.98 -18.63 -6.03
CA GLY A 219 25.19 -18.29 -5.27
C GLY A 219 24.87 -17.45 -4.05
#